data_AF-A0AAN6SPL0-F1
#
_entry.id   AF-A0AAN6SPL0-F1
#
_cell.length_a   1.000
_cell.length_b   1.000
_cell.length_c   1.000
_cell.angle_alpha   90.00
_cell.angle_beta   90.00
_cell.angle_gamma   90.00
#
_symmetry.space_group_name_H-M   'P 1'
#
loop_
_entity.id
_entity.type
_entity.pdbx_description
1 polymer ?
#
loop_
_entity_poly.entity_id
_entity_poly.type
_entity_poly.pdbx_seq_one_letter_code
_entity_poly.pdbx_strand_id
1 'polypeptide(L)'
;MSTSPTSLPPHYNHDAHEPASHSSQRAKQWISLPLRPWSVCLFITLGISLIIAIIVLLVLSLRRNGFVSVGSALSAYGATWRLSLLWTSLPSFVFTCLGLYWGAIASAASDRQPFVGLSRPDGGPAKETVLLDYRADTAPIKLWAAFRNGHWQVGSATLAGLVFSVLSPLAAGLFVATEALFQQEVPIMFNSTFDQAAMNSSMDVRVLLDAVTATLIYGASDRPWTDHEHAFRPFYTAFEVAGVPPPQNASSLTARTVAQSAYLNCAVLEPGPDYEITVRSQGSDPLSAALAMAGTDRGCRIRQEFTVSELQQVYFVTSGEFECSAAALYSRLVFTYGHFSATSPPLLANTSVVSCAVAYRSTNGDLRVTVPSSGSSGRTPDGATRGASGSGGGKPEILGFSPTEESRDSRDDALGFWRVFEGKLFRTEAFTADTTWSTTDFGTAILYRALQRQGGGARSTDNSTVLGGNVLAESIADVFTLIYLTGMATAGLVPQDGGRREDATATLEMQLTRLFVVPWVAGTVVALLGLILAVAGSVLQHAQKHKTLLYEEPAGLLAYAGLLEDSNLVDVAKRVRNSEGFDGQVVATVLKDSKKGPKGAEPGGDVVRDRWKMTRGIKPRIIVAETTTR
;
A
#
# COMPACT_ATOMS: atom_id res chain seq x y z
N MET A 1 -50.99 112.13 -24.06
CA MET A 1 -52.40 112.53 -24.24
C MET A 1 -53.27 111.28 -24.12
N SER A 2 -54.54 111.45 -23.71
CA SER A 2 -55.70 110.54 -23.64
C SER A 2 -55.68 109.17 -24.36
N THR A 3 -56.40 108.12 -23.94
CA THR A 3 -57.13 107.75 -22.67
C THR A 3 -57.54 106.25 -22.75
N SER A 4 -57.92 105.64 -21.63
CA SER A 4 -58.66 104.35 -21.50
C SER A 4 -60.07 104.37 -22.19
N PRO A 5 -60.92 103.30 -22.22
CA PRO A 5 -60.87 102.02 -21.45
C PRO A 5 -61.36 100.69 -22.09
N THR A 6 -61.02 99.57 -21.41
CA THR A 6 -61.76 98.32 -21.08
C THR A 6 -62.78 97.65 -22.05
N SER A 7 -62.57 96.34 -22.32
CA SER A 7 -63.64 95.28 -22.37
C SER A 7 -63.05 93.85 -22.25
N LEU A 8 -63.90 92.83 -22.01
CA LEU A 8 -63.60 91.40 -21.74
C LEU A 8 -64.76 90.49 -22.24
N PRO A 9 -64.63 89.15 -22.40
CA PRO A 9 -63.44 88.29 -22.50
C PRO A 9 -63.27 87.74 -23.95
N PRO A 10 -63.56 86.48 -24.41
CA PRO A 10 -63.95 85.19 -23.80
C PRO A 10 -62.89 84.04 -24.05
N HIS A 11 -63.34 82.79 -24.20
CA HIS A 11 -62.55 81.56 -24.44
C HIS A 11 -62.13 81.30 -25.91
N TYR A 12 -61.01 80.60 -26.11
CA TYR A 12 -60.82 79.61 -27.20
C TYR A 12 -59.96 78.43 -26.71
N ASN A 13 -59.95 77.31 -27.44
CA ASN A 13 -59.30 76.05 -27.04
C ASN A 13 -57.83 75.97 -27.44
N HIS A 14 -57.07 75.11 -26.74
CA HIS A 14 -55.79 74.59 -27.23
C HIS A 14 -56.02 73.26 -27.95
N ASP A 15 -55.84 73.25 -29.26
CA ASP A 15 -55.91 72.01 -30.05
C ASP A 15 -54.70 71.09 -29.79
N ALA A 16 -54.92 69.79 -29.98
CA ALA A 16 -53.94 68.76 -29.64
C ALA A 16 -52.86 68.60 -30.74
N HIS A 17 -51.63 68.98 -30.42
CA HIS A 17 -50.47 68.48 -31.17
C HIS A 17 -50.10 67.07 -30.70
N GLU A 18 -50.30 66.09 -31.57
CA GLU A 18 -49.88 64.70 -31.40
C GLU A 18 -48.35 64.56 -31.56
N PRO A 19 -47.59 64.18 -30.51
CA PRO A 19 -46.15 63.97 -30.62
C PRO A 19 -45.85 62.55 -31.13
N ALA A 20 -45.02 62.47 -32.17
CA ALA A 20 -44.74 61.26 -32.94
C ALA A 20 -44.36 60.02 -32.08
N SER A 21 -44.79 58.85 -32.56
CA SER A 21 -44.48 57.56 -31.95
C SER A 21 -42.99 57.22 -32.08
N HIS A 22 -42.17 57.66 -31.12
CA HIS A 22 -40.79 57.21 -31.00
C HIS A 22 -40.75 55.67 -30.91
N SER A 23 -40.07 55.03 -31.86
CA SER A 23 -39.91 53.59 -31.91
C SER A 23 -39.24 53.08 -30.63
N SER A 24 -39.98 52.32 -29.83
CA SER A 24 -39.47 51.78 -28.56
C SER A 24 -38.31 50.82 -28.82
N GLN A 25 -37.09 51.31 -28.67
CA GLN A 25 -35.92 50.45 -28.55
C GLN A 25 -36.12 49.56 -27.32
N ARG A 26 -36.11 48.24 -27.52
CA ARG A 26 -36.25 47.28 -26.41
C ARG A 26 -35.05 47.42 -25.48
N ALA A 27 -35.26 48.10 -24.36
CA ALA A 27 -34.25 48.29 -23.32
C ALA A 27 -33.64 46.93 -22.94
N LYS A 28 -32.30 46.85 -22.99
CA LYS A 28 -31.56 45.60 -22.82
C LYS A 28 -31.56 45.21 -21.34
N GLN A 29 -32.36 44.21 -21.00
CA GLN A 29 -32.50 43.67 -19.64
C GLN A 29 -31.12 43.39 -19.01
N TRP A 30 -30.91 43.88 -17.78
CA TRP A 30 -29.64 43.76 -17.10
C TRP A 30 -29.44 42.34 -16.51
N ILE A 31 -28.19 41.88 -16.58
CA ILE A 31 -27.71 40.60 -16.03
C ILE A 31 -26.31 40.82 -15.47
N SER A 32 -26.17 40.56 -14.17
CA SER A 32 -24.92 40.59 -13.41
C SER A 32 -23.84 39.70 -14.03
N LEU A 33 -22.58 40.14 -13.96
CA LEU A 33 -21.45 39.51 -14.63
C LEU A 33 -21.35 37.98 -14.46
N PRO A 34 -21.41 37.39 -13.23
CA PRO A 34 -21.28 35.94 -13.06
C PRO A 34 -22.48 35.14 -13.61
N LEU A 35 -23.67 35.75 -13.72
CA LEU A 35 -24.89 35.12 -14.21
C LEU A 35 -25.06 35.25 -15.74
N ARG A 36 -24.15 35.94 -16.43
CA ARG A 36 -24.14 36.00 -17.90
C ARG A 36 -23.87 34.60 -18.48
N PRO A 37 -24.46 34.24 -19.63
CA PRO A 37 -24.39 32.88 -20.17
C PRO A 37 -22.94 32.41 -20.41
N TRP A 38 -22.04 33.28 -20.87
CA TRP A 38 -20.62 32.92 -21.07
C TRP A 38 -19.94 32.49 -19.76
N SER A 39 -20.28 33.11 -18.62
CA SER A 39 -19.71 32.79 -17.31
C SER A 39 -20.23 31.43 -16.82
N VAL A 40 -21.54 31.20 -16.88
CA VAL A 40 -22.09 29.89 -16.45
C VAL A 40 -21.63 28.76 -17.39
N CYS A 41 -21.50 29.02 -18.70
CA CYS A 41 -20.86 28.07 -19.63
C CYS A 41 -19.40 27.80 -19.28
N LEU A 42 -18.61 28.82 -18.92
CA LEU A 42 -17.21 28.66 -18.51
C LEU A 42 -17.11 27.79 -17.25
N PHE A 43 -17.91 28.07 -16.22
CA PHE A 43 -18.04 27.22 -15.03
C PHE A 43 -18.39 25.76 -15.38
N ILE A 44 -19.34 25.55 -16.29
CA ILE A 44 -19.73 24.21 -16.75
C ILE A 44 -18.56 23.50 -17.46
N THR A 45 -17.85 24.18 -18.36
CA THR A 45 -16.69 23.59 -19.06
C THR A 45 -15.54 23.23 -18.13
N LEU A 46 -15.27 24.04 -17.09
CA LEU A 46 -14.26 23.73 -16.07
C LEU A 46 -14.66 22.49 -15.26
N GLY A 47 -15.93 22.39 -14.84
CA GLY A 47 -16.41 21.22 -14.10
C GLY A 47 -16.41 19.93 -14.92
N ILE A 48 -16.77 19.99 -16.21
CA ILE A 48 -16.67 18.85 -17.14
C ILE A 48 -15.20 18.43 -17.32
N SER A 49 -14.29 19.39 -17.52
CA SER A 49 -12.86 19.11 -17.62
C SER A 49 -12.30 18.42 -16.37
N LEU A 50 -12.73 18.86 -15.18
CA LEU A 50 -12.34 18.26 -13.90
C LEU A 50 -12.88 16.82 -13.74
N ILE A 51 -14.14 16.56 -14.12
CA ILE A 51 -14.69 15.19 -14.14
C ILE A 51 -13.86 14.28 -15.06
N ILE A 52 -13.56 14.73 -16.28
CA ILE A 52 -12.76 13.97 -17.25
C ILE A 52 -11.36 13.68 -16.67
N ALA A 53 -10.70 14.68 -16.08
CA ALA A 53 -9.39 14.50 -15.45
C ALA A 53 -9.40 13.46 -14.32
N ILE A 54 -10.40 13.50 -13.43
CA ILE A 54 -10.55 12.53 -12.33
C ILE A 54 -10.78 11.11 -12.87
N ILE A 55 -11.63 10.95 -13.89
CA ILE A 55 -11.90 9.64 -14.50
C ILE A 55 -10.64 9.10 -15.20
N VAL A 56 -9.90 9.92 -15.95
CA VAL A 56 -8.65 9.52 -16.61
C VAL A 56 -7.60 9.11 -15.59
N LEU A 57 -7.43 9.87 -14.50
CA LEU A 57 -6.49 9.52 -13.42
C LEU A 57 -6.89 8.23 -12.70
N LEU A 58 -8.18 8.00 -12.45
CA LEU A 58 -8.68 6.75 -11.87
C LEU A 58 -8.40 5.56 -12.78
N VAL A 59 -8.67 5.67 -14.09
CA VAL A 59 -8.38 4.61 -15.06
C VAL A 59 -6.87 4.35 -15.16
N LEU A 60 -6.02 5.37 -15.18
CA LEU A 60 -4.56 5.20 -15.14
C LEU A 60 -4.09 4.51 -13.85
N SER A 61 -4.62 4.93 -12.70
CA SER A 61 -4.30 4.37 -11.39
C SER A 61 -4.65 2.87 -11.29
N LEU A 62 -5.78 2.46 -11.86
CA LEU A 62 -6.21 1.06 -11.91
C LEU A 62 -5.47 0.24 -12.99
N ARG A 63 -5.14 0.84 -14.14
CA ARG A 63 -4.44 0.16 -15.26
C ARG A 63 -2.94 -0.03 -15.03
N ARG A 64 -2.31 0.77 -14.16
CA ARG A 64 -0.85 0.85 -14.01
C ARG A 64 -0.36 0.70 -12.57
N ASN A 65 -1.18 0.25 -11.63
CA ASN A 65 -0.87 0.16 -10.19
C ASN A 65 -0.31 1.49 -9.64
N GLY A 66 -1.14 2.53 -9.72
CA GLY A 66 -0.77 3.93 -9.42
C GLY A 66 -0.34 4.69 -10.67
N PHE A 67 -0.42 6.03 -10.61
CA PHE A 67 -0.15 6.88 -11.80
C PHE A 67 1.21 7.60 -11.75
N VAL A 68 1.69 8.00 -10.58
CA VAL A 68 3.01 8.64 -10.36
C VAL A 68 3.76 7.91 -9.24
N SER A 69 5.08 7.70 -9.41
CA SER A 69 5.97 7.25 -8.34
C SER A 69 6.50 8.44 -7.54
N VAL A 70 6.47 8.35 -6.21
CA VAL A 70 6.95 9.40 -5.30
C VAL A 70 8.35 9.00 -4.83
N GLY A 71 9.38 9.78 -5.20
CA GLY A 71 10.77 9.41 -4.91
C GLY A 71 11.11 9.45 -3.41
N SER A 72 11.39 8.27 -2.83
CA SER A 72 11.93 8.07 -1.47
C SER A 72 13.22 8.88 -1.20
N ALA A 73 14.05 9.09 -2.22
CA ALA A 73 15.32 9.80 -2.16
C ALA A 73 15.26 11.27 -1.66
N LEU A 74 14.08 11.91 -1.66
CA LEU A 74 13.87 13.27 -1.13
C LEU A 74 13.58 13.31 0.40
N SER A 75 13.70 12.16 1.08
CA SER A 75 13.66 12.04 2.55
C SER A 75 14.83 12.76 3.24
N ALA A 76 16.03 12.75 2.65
CA ALA A 76 17.27 13.28 3.25
C ALA A 76 17.23 14.76 3.66
N TYR A 77 16.33 15.56 3.05
CA TYR A 77 16.16 16.99 3.34
C TYR A 77 14.71 17.37 3.63
N GLY A 78 13.93 16.46 4.22
CA GLY A 78 12.58 16.75 4.70
C GLY A 78 11.63 17.26 3.60
N ALA A 79 11.81 16.83 2.35
CA ALA A 79 10.93 17.23 1.26
C ALA A 79 9.71 16.31 1.09
N THR A 80 9.66 15.18 1.82
CA THR A 80 8.50 14.28 1.92
C THR A 80 7.23 15.03 2.35
N TRP A 81 7.28 15.87 3.39
CA TRP A 81 6.10 16.65 3.80
C TRP A 81 5.65 17.66 2.74
N ARG A 82 6.59 18.26 1.98
CA ARG A 82 6.28 19.20 0.90
C ARG A 82 5.53 18.51 -0.25
N LEU A 83 5.97 17.30 -0.61
CA LEU A 83 5.30 16.49 -1.63
C LEU A 83 3.92 16.01 -1.14
N SER A 84 3.82 15.51 0.10
CA SER A 84 2.54 15.08 0.68
C SER A 84 1.50 16.20 0.77
N LEU A 85 1.94 17.42 1.12
CA LEU A 85 1.06 18.59 1.07
C LEU A 85 0.65 18.95 -0.37
N LEU A 86 1.53 18.80 -1.36
CA LEU A 86 1.21 19.17 -2.75
C LEU A 86 0.05 18.35 -3.30
N TRP A 87 0.05 17.02 -3.16
CA TRP A 87 -1.03 16.19 -3.71
C TRP A 87 -2.33 16.21 -2.90
N THR A 88 -2.27 16.50 -1.59
CA THR A 88 -3.48 16.62 -0.75
C THR A 88 -4.13 18.01 -0.84
N SER A 89 -3.34 19.08 -0.90
CA SER A 89 -3.88 20.45 -0.93
C SER A 89 -4.32 20.91 -2.33
N LEU A 90 -3.67 20.46 -3.41
CA LEU A 90 -3.98 20.92 -4.76
C LEU A 90 -5.43 20.61 -5.20
N PRO A 91 -6.00 19.40 -4.95
CA PRO A 91 -7.41 19.14 -5.20
C PRO A 91 -8.32 20.10 -4.41
N SER A 92 -8.17 20.17 -3.09
CA SER A 92 -8.99 21.02 -2.23
C SER A 92 -8.90 22.51 -2.60
N PHE A 93 -7.73 22.99 -3.03
CA PHE A 93 -7.58 24.35 -3.56
C PHE A 93 -8.42 24.57 -4.82
N VAL A 94 -8.33 23.67 -5.82
CA VAL A 94 -9.14 23.74 -7.05
C VAL A 94 -10.64 23.70 -6.75
N PHE A 95 -11.09 22.80 -5.86
CA PHE A 95 -12.49 22.72 -5.43
C PHE A 95 -12.94 23.97 -4.65
N THR A 96 -12.05 24.59 -3.87
CA THR A 96 -12.34 25.85 -3.16
C THR A 96 -12.49 27.02 -4.14
N CYS A 97 -11.61 27.13 -5.16
CA CYS A 97 -11.75 28.13 -6.22
C CYS A 97 -13.07 27.97 -7.01
N LEU A 98 -13.45 26.72 -7.34
CA LEU A 98 -14.75 26.43 -7.96
C LEU A 98 -15.93 26.77 -7.04
N GLY A 99 -15.83 26.49 -5.74
CA GLY A 99 -16.84 26.83 -4.75
C GLY A 99 -17.02 28.35 -4.58
N LEU A 100 -15.94 29.13 -4.60
CA LEU A 100 -15.98 30.60 -4.59
C LEU A 100 -16.65 31.15 -5.85
N TYR A 101 -16.32 30.61 -7.03
CA TYR A 101 -16.95 31.00 -8.29
C TYR A 101 -18.44 30.65 -8.31
N TRP A 102 -18.81 29.46 -7.82
CA TRP A 102 -20.21 29.08 -7.62
C TRP A 102 -20.93 30.01 -6.64
N GLY A 103 -20.29 30.43 -5.55
CA GLY A 103 -20.82 31.41 -4.61
C GLY A 103 -21.21 32.73 -5.27
N ALA A 104 -20.40 33.23 -6.21
CA ALA A 104 -20.72 34.43 -6.98
C ALA A 104 -21.94 34.23 -7.90
N ILE A 105 -22.06 33.06 -8.55
CA ILE A 105 -23.23 32.70 -9.38
C ILE A 105 -24.49 32.57 -8.51
N ALA A 106 -24.39 31.89 -7.37
CA ALA A 106 -25.50 31.66 -6.44
C ALA A 106 -25.99 32.94 -5.74
N SER A 107 -25.09 33.87 -5.39
CA SER A 107 -25.49 35.21 -4.91
C SER A 107 -26.27 35.94 -6.01
N ALA A 108 -25.68 36.08 -7.20
CA ALA A 108 -26.31 36.76 -8.33
C ALA A 108 -27.68 36.18 -8.73
N ALA A 109 -27.87 34.86 -8.64
CA ALA A 109 -29.16 34.21 -8.84
C ALA A 109 -30.16 34.52 -7.71
N SER A 110 -29.68 34.61 -6.46
CA SER A 110 -30.50 35.01 -5.30
C SER A 110 -30.96 36.46 -5.41
N ASP A 111 -30.03 37.38 -5.71
CA ASP A 111 -30.27 38.81 -5.84
C ASP A 111 -31.27 39.12 -6.97
N ARG A 112 -31.29 38.30 -8.03
CA ARG A 112 -32.24 38.40 -9.15
C ARG A 112 -33.66 37.91 -8.80
N GLN A 113 -33.82 37.00 -7.84
CA GLN A 113 -35.07 36.27 -7.60
C GLN A 113 -36.28 37.18 -7.25
N PRO A 114 -36.19 38.19 -6.37
CA PRO A 114 -37.33 39.07 -6.07
C PRO A 114 -37.85 39.82 -7.31
N PHE A 115 -36.93 40.25 -8.18
CA PHE A 115 -37.26 40.98 -9.42
C PHE A 115 -37.85 40.08 -10.51
N VAL A 116 -37.61 38.76 -10.46
CA VAL A 116 -38.37 37.77 -11.26
C VAL A 116 -39.81 37.72 -10.76
N GLY A 117 -40.02 37.62 -9.43
CA GLY A 117 -41.35 37.59 -8.82
C GLY A 117 -42.21 38.82 -9.16
N LEU A 118 -41.62 40.02 -9.07
CA LEU A 118 -42.27 41.28 -9.44
C LEU A 118 -42.61 41.41 -10.93
N SER A 119 -41.92 40.68 -11.82
CA SER A 119 -42.16 40.73 -13.27
C SER A 119 -43.30 39.82 -13.78
N ARG A 120 -43.93 39.06 -12.88
CA ARG A 120 -45.10 38.20 -13.21
C ARG A 120 -46.34 39.07 -13.51
N PRO A 121 -47.23 38.65 -14.42
CA PRO A 121 -48.37 39.47 -14.86
C PRO A 121 -49.34 39.86 -13.73
N ASP A 122 -49.48 39.01 -12.70
CA ASP A 122 -50.32 39.25 -11.51
C ASP A 122 -49.57 39.95 -10.35
N GLY A 123 -48.26 40.17 -10.50
CA GLY A 123 -47.34 40.49 -9.40
C GLY A 123 -47.00 39.29 -8.51
N GLY A 124 -46.08 39.51 -7.56
CA GLY A 124 -45.78 38.57 -6.47
C GLY A 124 -46.20 39.15 -5.11
N PRO A 125 -46.54 38.33 -4.10
CA PRO A 125 -46.91 38.84 -2.79
C PRO A 125 -45.70 39.52 -2.12
N ALA A 126 -45.94 40.60 -1.37
CA ALA A 126 -44.87 41.46 -0.83
C ALA A 126 -43.85 40.70 0.04
N LYS A 127 -44.31 39.71 0.82
CA LYS A 127 -43.49 38.83 1.67
C LYS A 127 -42.49 37.96 0.89
N GLU A 128 -42.75 37.70 -0.39
CA GLU A 128 -41.92 36.84 -1.25
C GLU A 128 -41.16 37.65 -2.32
N THR A 129 -41.25 38.98 -2.25
CA THR A 129 -40.65 39.92 -3.21
C THR A 129 -39.99 41.09 -2.48
N VAL A 130 -40.72 42.19 -2.23
CA VAL A 130 -40.15 43.45 -1.72
C VAL A 130 -39.62 43.35 -0.29
N LEU A 131 -40.21 42.47 0.54
CA LEU A 131 -39.83 42.26 1.94
C LEU A 131 -38.85 41.08 2.14
N LEU A 132 -38.31 40.53 1.05
CA LEU A 132 -37.51 39.30 1.06
C LEU A 132 -36.03 39.60 0.71
N ASP A 133 -35.18 39.61 1.73
CA ASP A 133 -33.73 39.81 1.57
C ASP A 133 -32.95 38.50 1.70
N TYR A 134 -32.63 37.88 0.56
CA TYR A 134 -31.77 36.68 0.50
C TYR A 134 -30.27 36.97 0.65
N ARG A 135 -29.85 38.20 0.92
CA ARG A 135 -28.45 38.60 1.14
C ARG A 135 -28.13 38.76 2.62
N ALA A 136 -29.12 39.07 3.45
CA ALA A 136 -29.02 39.07 4.92
C ALA A 136 -29.06 37.65 5.53
N ASP A 137 -29.80 36.71 4.92
CA ASP A 137 -29.95 35.34 5.44
C ASP A 137 -28.67 34.48 5.29
N THR A 138 -28.29 33.78 6.36
CA THR A 138 -27.23 32.76 6.31
C THR A 138 -27.64 31.55 5.46
N ALA A 139 -26.67 30.83 4.88
CA ALA A 139 -26.93 29.73 3.94
C ALA A 139 -28.03 28.71 4.36
N PRO A 140 -28.08 28.18 5.60
CA PRO A 140 -29.14 27.24 6.00
C PRO A 140 -30.52 27.92 6.17
N ILE A 141 -30.57 29.15 6.68
CA ILE A 141 -31.82 29.92 6.81
C ILE A 141 -32.36 30.24 5.41
N LYS A 142 -31.49 30.74 4.53
CA LYS A 142 -31.75 31.03 3.12
C LYS A 142 -32.24 29.81 2.35
N LEU A 143 -31.66 28.63 2.59
CA LEU A 143 -32.10 27.35 2.01
C LEU A 143 -33.54 27.01 2.41
N TRP A 144 -33.83 27.07 3.72
CA TRP A 144 -35.16 26.78 4.25
C TRP A 144 -36.21 27.79 3.77
N ALA A 145 -35.88 29.08 3.79
CA ALA A 145 -36.73 30.16 3.28
C ALA A 145 -36.95 30.05 1.76
N ALA A 146 -35.94 29.65 0.98
CA ALA A 146 -36.07 29.45 -0.46
C ALA A 146 -37.01 28.30 -0.81
N PHE A 147 -36.90 27.14 -0.15
CA PHE A 147 -37.87 26.06 -0.38
C PHE A 147 -39.27 26.42 0.13
N ARG A 148 -39.38 27.07 1.30
CA ARG A 148 -40.68 27.45 1.88
C ARG A 148 -41.43 28.50 1.07
N ASN A 149 -40.73 29.42 0.42
CA ASN A 149 -41.31 30.46 -0.46
C ASN A 149 -41.44 30.01 -1.93
N GLY A 150 -41.22 28.73 -2.25
CA GLY A 150 -41.36 28.23 -3.64
C GLY A 150 -40.30 28.78 -4.61
N HIS A 151 -39.08 28.99 -4.13
CA HIS A 151 -37.94 29.48 -4.90
C HIS A 151 -36.88 28.37 -5.12
N TRP A 152 -37.32 27.27 -5.75
CA TRP A 152 -36.51 26.08 -6.04
C TRP A 152 -35.14 26.35 -6.68
N GLN A 153 -35.01 27.41 -7.49
CA GLN A 153 -33.75 27.78 -8.14
C GLN A 153 -32.75 28.39 -7.15
N VAL A 154 -33.21 29.23 -6.22
CA VAL A 154 -32.37 29.75 -5.13
C VAL A 154 -32.03 28.63 -4.15
N GLY A 155 -33.00 27.78 -3.81
CA GLY A 155 -32.80 26.65 -2.88
C GLY A 155 -31.82 25.60 -3.42
N SER A 156 -31.92 25.23 -4.70
CA SER A 156 -30.93 24.33 -5.32
C SER A 156 -29.56 25.00 -5.47
N ALA A 157 -29.49 26.30 -5.78
CA ALA A 157 -28.22 27.01 -5.87
C ALA A 157 -27.48 27.12 -4.54
N THR A 158 -28.20 27.39 -3.43
CA THR A 158 -27.59 27.41 -2.09
C THR A 158 -27.25 26.01 -1.59
N LEU A 159 -28.06 24.98 -1.92
CA LEU A 159 -27.73 23.58 -1.63
C LEU A 159 -26.43 23.16 -2.32
N ALA A 160 -26.26 23.47 -3.60
CA ALA A 160 -25.02 23.20 -4.34
C ALA A 160 -23.81 23.95 -3.73
N GLY A 161 -24.02 25.14 -3.14
CA GLY A 161 -22.99 25.85 -2.38
C GLY A 161 -22.59 25.12 -1.09
N LEU A 162 -23.54 24.56 -0.34
CA LEU A 162 -23.25 23.73 0.83
C LEU A 162 -22.52 22.43 0.45
N VAL A 163 -22.87 21.82 -0.70
CA VAL A 163 -22.15 20.64 -1.22
C VAL A 163 -20.68 20.99 -1.52
N PHE A 164 -20.38 22.13 -2.13
CA PHE A 164 -18.98 22.56 -2.36
C PHE A 164 -18.15 22.64 -1.07
N SER A 165 -18.74 23.12 0.04
CA SER A 165 -18.07 23.19 1.34
C SER A 165 -17.67 21.83 1.90
N VAL A 166 -18.38 20.75 1.54
CA VAL A 166 -18.03 19.37 1.89
C VAL A 166 -17.11 18.73 0.84
N LEU A 167 -17.26 19.12 -0.43
CA LEU A 167 -16.49 18.62 -1.56
C LEU A 167 -15.00 19.00 -1.48
N SER A 168 -14.69 20.20 -0.99
CA SER A 168 -13.31 20.67 -0.79
C SER A 168 -12.48 19.79 0.17
N PRO A 169 -12.90 19.53 1.43
CA PRO A 169 -12.17 18.61 2.31
C PRO A 169 -12.23 17.15 1.84
N LEU A 170 -13.33 16.71 1.22
CA LEU A 170 -13.42 15.35 0.64
C LEU A 170 -12.36 15.13 -0.46
N ALA A 171 -12.07 16.16 -1.26
CA ALA A 171 -11.06 16.10 -2.31
C ALA A 171 -9.62 15.94 -1.81
N ALA A 172 -9.32 16.28 -0.54
CA ALA A 172 -7.99 16.03 0.04
C ALA A 172 -7.69 14.53 0.14
N GLY A 173 -8.74 13.69 0.29
CA GLY A 173 -8.65 12.24 0.29
C GLY A 173 -8.70 11.58 -1.10
N LEU A 174 -8.70 12.36 -2.19
CA LEU A 174 -8.79 11.83 -3.55
C LEU A 174 -7.55 11.01 -3.96
N PHE A 175 -6.38 11.40 -3.44
CA PHE A 175 -5.10 10.76 -3.73
C PHE A 175 -4.44 10.23 -2.45
N VAL A 176 -4.03 8.97 -2.48
CA VAL A 176 -3.29 8.30 -1.40
C VAL A 176 -1.93 7.82 -1.92
N ALA A 177 -0.89 7.92 -1.10
CA ALA A 177 0.39 7.27 -1.36
C ALA A 177 0.37 5.85 -0.76
N THR A 178 0.76 4.85 -1.54
CA THR A 178 0.79 3.46 -1.10
C THR A 178 1.98 2.74 -1.74
N GLU A 179 2.58 1.82 -1.00
CA GLU A 179 3.66 0.98 -1.51
C GLU A 179 3.11 -0.04 -2.49
N ALA A 180 3.76 -0.16 -3.64
CA ALA A 180 3.45 -1.12 -4.69
C ALA A 180 4.70 -1.94 -4.99
N LEU A 181 4.55 -3.27 -5.02
CA LEU A 181 5.58 -4.18 -5.51
C LEU A 181 5.66 -4.06 -7.03
N PHE A 182 6.87 -3.92 -7.55
CA PHE A 182 7.17 -3.91 -8.97
C PHE A 182 8.24 -4.96 -9.26
N GLN A 183 8.09 -5.69 -10.37
CA GLN A 183 9.05 -6.70 -10.81
C GLN A 183 9.76 -6.20 -12.06
N GLN A 184 11.09 -6.25 -12.06
CA GLN A 184 11.93 -5.91 -13.19
C GLN A 184 12.88 -7.07 -13.50
N GLU A 185 12.95 -7.49 -14.77
CA GLU A 185 13.97 -8.43 -15.22
C GLU A 185 15.35 -7.76 -15.25
N VAL A 186 16.34 -8.43 -14.66
CA VAL A 186 17.72 -7.97 -14.53
C VAL A 186 18.67 -9.10 -14.92
N PRO A 187 19.72 -8.83 -15.72
CA PRO A 187 20.72 -9.85 -16.06
C PRO A 187 21.53 -10.27 -14.82
N ILE A 188 21.66 -11.59 -14.68
CA ILE A 188 22.51 -12.27 -13.71
C ILE A 188 23.53 -13.17 -14.44
N MET A 189 24.62 -13.47 -13.74
CA MET A 189 25.73 -14.28 -14.22
C MET A 189 25.90 -15.48 -13.28
N PHE A 190 25.95 -16.69 -13.83
CA PHE A 190 26.56 -17.82 -13.13
C PHE A 190 28.05 -17.89 -13.50
N ASN A 191 28.89 -18.19 -12.51
CA ASN A 191 30.35 -18.33 -12.66
C ASN A 191 30.87 -19.76 -12.36
N SER A 192 29.99 -20.59 -11.79
CA SER A 192 30.30 -21.91 -11.26
C SER A 192 29.11 -22.84 -11.44
N THR A 193 29.38 -24.13 -11.36
CA THR A 193 28.44 -25.24 -11.54
C THR A 193 28.67 -26.27 -10.44
N PHE A 194 27.62 -26.99 -10.06
CA PHE A 194 27.79 -28.14 -9.17
C PHE A 194 28.35 -29.33 -9.96
N ASP A 195 29.47 -29.88 -9.48
CA ASP A 195 30.04 -31.15 -9.91
C ASP A 195 30.37 -32.00 -8.68
N GLN A 196 29.73 -33.16 -8.58
CA GLN A 196 29.98 -34.11 -7.50
C GLN A 196 31.30 -34.87 -7.67
N ALA A 197 31.86 -34.98 -8.88
CA ALA A 197 33.16 -35.64 -9.12
C ALA A 197 34.33 -34.86 -8.50
N ALA A 198 34.16 -33.55 -8.25
CA ALA A 198 35.09 -32.74 -7.49
C ALA A 198 35.15 -33.13 -5.98
N MET A 199 34.13 -33.80 -5.43
CA MET A 199 34.14 -34.32 -4.04
C MET A 199 34.90 -35.65 -3.92
N ASN A 200 36.19 -35.62 -4.28
CA ASN A 200 37.04 -36.80 -4.41
C ASN A 200 38.01 -37.01 -3.21
N SER A 201 39.04 -37.85 -3.43
CA SER A 201 40.05 -38.18 -2.43
C SER A 201 40.83 -36.99 -1.88
N SER A 202 40.89 -35.83 -2.54
CA SER A 202 41.58 -34.63 -2.02
C SER A 202 40.76 -33.78 -1.03
N MET A 203 39.44 -33.95 -0.92
CA MET A 203 38.63 -33.12 -0.02
C MET A 203 38.96 -33.39 1.46
N ASP A 204 39.23 -32.35 2.24
CA ASP A 204 39.39 -32.48 3.69
C ASP A 204 38.02 -32.47 4.36
N VAL A 205 37.65 -33.62 4.93
CA VAL A 205 36.36 -33.81 5.61
C VAL A 205 36.35 -33.13 6.97
N ARG A 206 37.48 -32.97 7.67
CA ARG A 206 37.48 -32.35 9.00
C ARG A 206 37.13 -30.86 8.91
N VAL A 207 37.59 -30.18 7.86
CA VAL A 207 37.18 -28.78 7.56
C VAL A 207 35.66 -28.65 7.31
N LEU A 208 35.00 -29.69 6.79
CA LEU A 208 33.55 -29.71 6.64
C LEU A 208 32.86 -29.91 8.02
N LEU A 209 33.37 -30.82 8.85
CA LEU A 209 32.85 -31.04 10.22
C LEU A 209 33.06 -29.82 11.12
N ASP A 210 34.21 -29.16 11.05
CA ASP A 210 34.50 -27.93 11.82
C ASP A 210 33.51 -26.81 11.46
N ALA A 211 33.11 -26.69 10.19
CA ALA A 211 32.07 -25.76 9.76
C ALA A 211 30.65 -26.18 10.21
N VAL A 212 30.33 -27.48 10.12
CA VAL A 212 29.01 -28.01 10.49
C VAL A 212 28.77 -27.96 12.00
N THR A 213 29.78 -28.24 12.81
CA THR A 213 29.71 -28.10 14.28
C THR A 213 29.58 -26.64 14.69
N ALA A 214 30.29 -25.72 14.02
CA ALA A 214 30.09 -24.28 14.22
C ALA A 214 28.63 -23.85 13.97
N THR A 215 28.01 -24.29 12.88
CA THR A 215 26.60 -23.95 12.57
C THR A 215 25.59 -24.69 13.45
N LEU A 216 25.56 -26.03 13.46
CA LEU A 216 24.50 -26.79 14.14
C LEU A 216 24.59 -26.78 15.67
N ILE A 217 25.81 -26.79 16.24
CA ILE A 217 26.00 -26.93 17.69
C ILE A 217 26.18 -25.54 18.33
N TYR A 218 27.01 -24.69 17.73
CA TYR A 218 27.34 -23.36 18.27
C TYR A 218 26.51 -22.20 17.68
N GLY A 219 25.62 -22.45 16.72
CA GLY A 219 24.70 -21.44 16.18
C GLY A 219 25.35 -20.38 15.28
N ALA A 220 26.48 -20.69 14.65
CA ALA A 220 27.10 -19.81 13.66
C ALA A 220 26.23 -19.73 12.39
N SER A 221 26.13 -18.53 11.80
CA SER A 221 25.41 -18.29 10.55
C SER A 221 25.88 -19.22 9.42
N ASP A 222 24.95 -19.73 8.61
CA ASP A 222 25.26 -20.66 7.52
C ASP A 222 26.24 -20.07 6.51
N ARG A 223 26.88 -20.95 5.75
CA ARG A 223 27.66 -20.57 4.57
C ARG A 223 26.80 -19.79 3.56
N PRO A 224 27.34 -18.80 2.83
CA PRO A 224 26.63 -18.18 1.72
C PRO A 224 26.09 -19.22 0.73
N TRP A 225 24.92 -18.97 0.15
CA TRP A 225 24.24 -19.89 -0.78
C TRP A 225 23.92 -21.28 -0.22
N THR A 226 23.85 -21.42 1.11
CA THR A 226 23.49 -22.66 1.81
C THR A 226 22.45 -22.35 2.88
N ASP A 227 21.42 -23.20 3.01
CA ASP A 227 20.55 -23.28 4.18
C ASP A 227 20.68 -24.67 4.85
N HIS A 228 19.80 -25.03 5.77
CA HIS A 228 19.89 -26.31 6.50
C HIS A 228 19.45 -27.53 5.68
N GLU A 229 18.77 -27.34 4.54
CA GLU A 229 18.23 -28.41 3.68
C GLU A 229 18.85 -28.43 2.28
N HIS A 230 19.32 -27.28 1.77
CA HIS A 230 19.75 -27.08 0.40
C HIS A 230 21.06 -26.27 0.26
N ALA A 231 21.85 -26.61 -0.75
CA ALA A 231 22.97 -25.83 -1.26
C ALA A 231 22.65 -25.36 -2.67
N PHE A 232 22.76 -24.05 -2.92
CA PHE A 232 22.32 -23.42 -4.16
C PHE A 232 23.48 -23.03 -5.06
N ARG A 233 23.32 -23.18 -6.38
CA ARG A 233 24.28 -22.67 -7.35
C ARG A 233 24.26 -21.12 -7.29
N PRO A 234 25.41 -20.46 -7.02
CA PRO A 234 25.46 -19.02 -6.78
C PRO A 234 25.32 -18.21 -8.08
N PHE A 235 24.58 -17.11 -8.03
CA PHE A 235 24.42 -16.16 -9.12
C PHE A 235 24.72 -14.73 -8.68
N TYR A 236 25.28 -13.94 -9.59
CA TYR A 236 25.73 -12.56 -9.31
C TYR A 236 25.05 -11.59 -10.27
N THR A 237 24.64 -10.43 -9.78
CA THR A 237 23.94 -9.45 -10.64
C THR A 237 24.92 -8.65 -11.49
N ALA A 238 24.47 -8.13 -12.64
CA ALA A 238 25.30 -7.25 -13.45
C ALA A 238 25.76 -5.97 -12.71
N PHE A 239 24.98 -5.46 -11.75
CA PHE A 239 25.39 -4.29 -10.94
C PHE A 239 26.46 -4.67 -9.90
N GLU A 240 26.33 -5.81 -9.23
CA GLU A 240 27.32 -6.35 -8.30
C GLU A 240 28.66 -6.65 -9.00
N VAL A 241 28.62 -7.31 -10.16
CA VAL A 241 29.81 -7.59 -10.99
C VAL A 241 30.47 -6.30 -11.50
N ALA A 242 29.71 -5.21 -11.66
CA ALA A 242 30.21 -3.89 -12.03
C ALA A 242 30.66 -3.02 -10.83
N GLY A 243 30.49 -3.49 -9.58
CA GLY A 243 30.75 -2.69 -8.37
C GLY A 243 29.80 -1.51 -8.18
N VAL A 244 28.63 -1.53 -8.83
CA VAL A 244 27.61 -0.48 -8.78
C VAL A 244 26.59 -0.83 -7.68
N PRO A 245 26.21 0.11 -6.79
CA PRO A 245 25.24 -0.18 -5.74
C PRO A 245 23.87 -0.58 -6.32
N PRO A 246 23.12 -1.48 -5.64
CA PRO A 246 21.78 -1.86 -6.07
C PRO A 246 20.81 -0.67 -6.12
N PRO A 247 19.70 -0.76 -6.89
CA PRO A 247 18.63 0.22 -6.83
C PRO A 247 18.10 0.38 -5.40
N GLN A 248 18.04 1.63 -4.90
CA GLN A 248 17.73 1.93 -3.49
C GLN A 248 16.39 1.39 -2.96
N ASN A 249 15.48 1.02 -3.86
CA ASN A 249 14.14 0.53 -3.54
C ASN A 249 13.98 -0.99 -3.79
N ALA A 250 15.07 -1.72 -4.10
CA ALA A 250 15.02 -3.15 -4.37
C ALA A 250 14.97 -3.96 -3.06
N SER A 251 14.02 -4.89 -2.95
CA SER A 251 13.73 -5.66 -1.73
C SER A 251 14.21 -7.10 -1.81
N SER A 252 13.95 -7.80 -2.92
CA SER A 252 14.38 -9.18 -3.13
C SER A 252 14.78 -9.42 -4.58
N LEU A 253 15.56 -10.47 -4.80
CA LEU A 253 15.95 -10.96 -6.11
C LEU A 253 15.54 -12.43 -6.21
N THR A 254 14.76 -12.79 -7.22
CA THR A 254 14.35 -14.18 -7.47
C THR A 254 14.92 -14.65 -8.80
N ALA A 255 15.60 -15.79 -8.80
CA ALA A 255 16.22 -16.37 -9.99
C ALA A 255 16.09 -17.89 -10.01
N ARG A 256 15.95 -18.48 -11.20
CA ARG A 256 16.01 -19.94 -11.37
C ARG A 256 17.42 -20.44 -11.11
N THR A 257 17.56 -21.42 -10.23
CA THR A 257 18.86 -22.03 -9.91
C THR A 257 18.70 -23.52 -9.63
N VAL A 258 19.84 -24.21 -9.47
CA VAL A 258 19.90 -25.60 -9.06
C VAL A 258 20.13 -25.65 -7.55
N ALA A 259 19.31 -26.42 -6.85
CA ALA A 259 19.50 -26.79 -5.46
C ALA A 259 19.99 -28.25 -5.37
N GLN A 260 21.02 -28.48 -4.56
CA GLN A 260 21.49 -29.81 -4.16
C GLN A 260 21.07 -30.07 -2.72
N SER A 261 20.52 -31.25 -2.44
CA SER A 261 20.15 -31.68 -1.09
C SER A 261 20.46 -33.16 -0.86
N ALA A 262 20.54 -33.55 0.41
CA ALA A 262 20.70 -34.94 0.83
C ALA A 262 19.67 -35.25 1.92
N TYR A 263 19.22 -36.50 1.98
CA TYR A 263 18.28 -36.96 3.00
C TYR A 263 18.67 -38.36 3.48
N LEU A 264 18.58 -38.58 4.79
CA LEU A 264 18.81 -39.88 5.41
C LEU A 264 17.49 -40.49 5.87
N ASN A 265 17.14 -41.62 5.27
CA ASN A 265 16.03 -42.45 5.72
C ASN A 265 16.54 -43.42 6.81
N CYS A 266 16.64 -42.90 8.03
CA CYS A 266 17.08 -43.65 9.22
C CYS A 266 15.96 -44.50 9.82
N ALA A 267 16.27 -45.76 10.10
CA ALA A 267 15.46 -46.67 10.90
C ALA A 267 16.21 -47.00 12.20
N VAL A 268 15.50 -47.00 13.33
CA VAL A 268 15.99 -47.59 14.58
C VAL A 268 15.64 -49.08 14.54
N LEU A 269 16.63 -49.93 14.80
CA LEU A 269 16.49 -51.39 14.71
C LEU A 269 16.17 -52.00 16.07
N GLU A 270 15.40 -53.08 16.09
CA GLU A 270 15.06 -53.81 17.33
C GLU A 270 16.02 -54.99 17.59
N PRO A 271 16.50 -55.19 18.85
CA PRO A 271 17.41 -56.26 19.20
C PRO A 271 16.71 -57.63 19.14
N GLY A 272 17.24 -58.55 18.33
CA GLY A 272 16.64 -59.85 18.05
C GLY A 272 16.20 -60.00 16.59
N PRO A 273 15.12 -59.32 16.13
CA PRO A 273 14.63 -59.47 14.76
C PRO A 273 15.53 -58.80 13.72
N ASP A 274 16.09 -57.62 14.03
CA ASP A 274 16.83 -56.81 13.06
C ASP A 274 18.35 -56.89 13.24
N TYR A 275 18.82 -57.03 14.49
CA TYR A 275 20.25 -57.16 14.82
C TYR A 275 20.53 -58.00 16.06
N GLU A 276 21.73 -58.56 16.14
CA GLU A 276 22.32 -59.24 17.30
C GLU A 276 23.72 -58.68 17.59
N ILE A 277 24.12 -58.61 18.87
CA ILE A 277 25.50 -58.27 19.28
C ILE A 277 26.14 -59.49 19.95
N THR A 278 27.22 -59.98 19.37
CA THR A 278 27.93 -61.20 19.78
C THR A 278 29.36 -60.89 20.21
N VAL A 279 29.93 -61.69 21.12
CA VAL A 279 31.35 -61.59 21.49
C VAL A 279 32.19 -62.39 20.49
N ARG A 280 33.10 -61.73 19.76
CA ARG A 280 34.05 -62.41 18.85
C ARG A 280 35.21 -63.05 19.62
N SER A 281 35.75 -62.32 20.59
CA SER A 281 36.88 -62.74 21.43
C SER A 281 36.96 -61.88 22.68
N GLN A 282 37.25 -62.49 23.82
CA GLN A 282 37.54 -61.76 25.06
C GLN A 282 38.98 -61.20 25.02
N GLY A 283 39.21 -60.06 25.69
CA GLY A 283 40.55 -59.48 25.84
C GLY A 283 41.43 -60.25 26.83
N SER A 284 42.64 -59.72 27.07
CA SER A 284 43.48 -60.12 28.20
C SER A 284 42.81 -59.89 29.55
N ASP A 285 42.04 -58.80 29.62
CA ASP A 285 41.34 -58.33 30.80
C ASP A 285 39.89 -58.80 30.75
N PRO A 286 39.30 -59.33 31.86
CA PRO A 286 37.97 -59.92 31.85
C PRO A 286 36.86 -58.89 31.55
N LEU A 287 37.14 -57.61 31.77
CA LEU A 287 36.28 -56.46 31.47
C LEU A 287 36.49 -55.87 30.07
N SER A 288 37.24 -56.56 29.19
CA SER A 288 37.46 -56.18 27.80
C SER A 288 36.98 -57.27 26.83
N ALA A 289 36.29 -56.88 25.76
CA ALA A 289 35.78 -57.80 24.74
C ALA A 289 35.72 -57.16 23.36
N ALA A 290 36.08 -57.91 22.32
CA ALA A 290 35.77 -57.58 20.94
C ALA A 290 34.36 -58.06 20.59
N LEU A 291 33.48 -57.13 20.23
CA LEU A 291 32.09 -57.37 19.87
C LEU A 291 31.90 -57.30 18.35
N ALA A 292 30.96 -58.09 17.85
CA ALA A 292 30.39 -57.94 16.51
C ALA A 292 28.89 -57.70 16.61
N MET A 293 28.44 -56.55 16.13
CA MET A 293 27.04 -56.32 15.81
C MET A 293 26.81 -56.79 14.36
N ALA A 294 25.78 -57.59 14.13
CA ALA A 294 25.35 -58.02 12.80
C ALA A 294 23.83 -57.95 12.69
N GLY A 295 23.33 -57.51 11.53
CA GLY A 295 21.90 -57.32 11.31
C GLY A 295 21.52 -57.22 9.83
N THR A 296 20.27 -56.88 9.54
CA THR A 296 19.79 -56.63 8.17
C THR A 296 18.71 -55.55 8.15
N ASP A 297 18.95 -54.48 7.39
CA ASP A 297 18.00 -53.38 7.20
C ASP A 297 17.59 -53.27 5.72
N ARG A 298 16.28 -53.32 5.45
CA ARG A 298 15.67 -53.15 4.11
C ARG A 298 16.38 -53.98 3.02
N GLY A 299 16.77 -55.20 3.36
CA GLY A 299 17.44 -56.14 2.47
C GLY A 299 18.96 -55.95 2.30
N CYS A 300 19.59 -54.99 2.98
CA CYS A 300 21.05 -54.90 3.09
C CYS A 300 21.53 -55.48 4.42
N ARG A 301 22.53 -56.36 4.38
CA ARG A 301 23.19 -56.89 5.59
C ARG A 301 24.13 -55.83 6.14
N ILE A 302 24.11 -55.62 7.45
CA ILE A 302 24.98 -54.67 8.13
C ILE A 302 25.84 -55.38 9.16
N ARG A 303 27.08 -54.90 9.36
CA ARG A 303 28.04 -55.45 10.32
C ARG A 303 28.91 -54.33 10.89
N GLN A 304 29.17 -54.40 12.19
CA GLN A 304 30.16 -53.57 12.89
C GLN A 304 30.99 -54.45 13.81
N GLU A 305 32.27 -54.11 13.95
CA GLU A 305 33.18 -54.77 14.89
C GLU A 305 33.94 -53.71 15.69
N PHE A 306 33.97 -53.86 17.01
CA PHE A 306 34.51 -52.86 17.93
C PHE A 306 34.88 -53.50 19.27
N THR A 307 35.77 -52.86 20.02
CA THR A 307 36.22 -53.34 21.34
C THR A 307 35.61 -52.51 22.46
N VAL A 308 34.99 -53.17 23.44
CA VAL A 308 34.54 -52.55 24.68
C VAL A 308 35.51 -52.85 25.82
N SER A 309 35.63 -51.91 26.75
CA SER A 309 36.46 -51.94 27.96
C SER A 309 35.93 -50.95 28.99
N GLU A 310 36.34 -51.09 30.26
CA GLU A 310 35.93 -50.17 31.34
C GLU A 310 36.50 -48.74 31.23
N LEU A 311 37.42 -48.49 30.29
CA LEU A 311 38.08 -47.19 30.10
C LEU A 311 37.18 -46.12 29.46
N GLN A 312 36.00 -46.49 28.96
CA GLN A 312 35.04 -45.60 28.30
C GLN A 312 33.63 -45.94 28.80
N GLN A 313 32.83 -44.91 29.09
CA GLN A 313 31.50 -45.08 29.67
C GLN A 313 30.41 -45.23 28.60
N VAL A 314 30.63 -44.61 27.43
CA VAL A 314 29.71 -44.61 26.29
C VAL A 314 30.47 -45.03 25.03
N TYR A 315 29.91 -45.97 24.30
CA TYR A 315 30.40 -46.41 22.99
C TYR A 315 29.46 -45.89 21.91
N PHE A 316 30.00 -45.20 20.91
CA PHE A 316 29.24 -44.79 19.72
C PHE A 316 30.00 -45.13 18.44
N VAL A 317 29.68 -46.31 17.92
CA VAL A 317 30.40 -46.96 16.83
C VAL A 317 29.76 -46.59 15.51
N THR A 318 30.49 -45.85 14.69
CA THR A 318 30.02 -45.32 13.41
C THR A 318 30.68 -46.07 12.25
N SER A 319 29.91 -46.51 11.26
CA SER A 319 30.45 -47.14 10.04
C SER A 319 29.52 -46.95 8.85
N GLY A 320 29.99 -47.36 7.66
CA GLY A 320 29.15 -47.51 6.48
C GLY A 320 29.33 -48.88 5.83
N GLU A 321 28.22 -49.47 5.41
CA GLU A 321 28.17 -50.55 4.42
C GLU A 321 27.91 -49.92 3.05
N PHE A 322 28.65 -50.37 2.02
CA PHE A 322 28.68 -49.77 0.68
C PHE A 322 28.45 -50.80 -0.44
N GLU A 323 28.12 -52.05 -0.08
CA GLU A 323 27.88 -53.15 -1.02
C GLU A 323 26.39 -53.62 -1.00
N CYS A 324 25.47 -52.73 -0.62
CA CYS A 324 24.04 -52.96 -0.73
C CYS A 324 23.58 -52.98 -2.20
N SER A 325 22.52 -53.73 -2.50
CA SER A 325 21.90 -53.70 -3.84
C SER A 325 21.24 -52.34 -4.15
N ALA A 326 21.02 -52.05 -5.44
CA ALA A 326 20.30 -50.84 -5.87
C ALA A 326 18.86 -50.77 -5.31
N ALA A 327 18.15 -51.91 -5.24
CA ALA A 327 16.84 -52.01 -4.59
C ALA A 327 16.88 -51.70 -3.08
N ALA A 328 18.06 -51.87 -2.46
CA ALA A 328 18.36 -51.48 -1.10
C ALA A 328 19.16 -50.15 -1.04
N LEU A 329 19.06 -49.25 -2.03
CA LEU A 329 19.64 -47.89 -2.02
C LEU A 329 21.17 -47.79 -1.85
N TYR A 330 21.93 -48.79 -2.34
CA TYR A 330 23.41 -48.83 -2.46
C TYR A 330 24.25 -48.76 -1.17
N SER A 331 23.89 -47.95 -0.16
CA SER A 331 24.66 -47.80 1.08
C SER A 331 23.80 -47.75 2.34
N ARG A 332 24.40 -48.14 3.47
CA ARG A 332 23.85 -47.97 4.82
C ARG A 332 24.89 -47.36 5.73
N LEU A 333 24.56 -46.21 6.30
CA LEU A 333 25.32 -45.67 7.43
C LEU A 333 24.76 -46.31 8.70
N VAL A 334 25.65 -46.79 9.57
CA VAL A 334 25.29 -47.63 10.72
C VAL A 334 25.92 -47.04 11.97
N PHE A 335 25.11 -46.97 13.03
CA PHE A 335 25.47 -46.31 14.27
C PHE A 335 25.00 -47.19 15.44
N THR A 336 25.94 -47.76 16.21
CA THR A 336 25.64 -48.49 17.44
C THR A 336 26.02 -47.65 18.64
N TYR A 337 25.03 -47.30 19.47
CA TYR A 337 25.19 -46.64 20.75
C TYR A 337 25.01 -47.66 21.89
N GLY A 338 25.75 -47.49 22.99
CA GLY A 338 25.52 -48.24 24.23
C GLY A 338 26.40 -47.74 25.38
N HIS A 339 25.97 -48.00 26.62
CA HIS A 339 26.77 -47.72 27.82
C HIS A 339 27.54 -48.98 28.24
N PHE A 340 28.77 -48.79 28.73
CA PHE A 340 29.54 -49.88 29.33
C PHE A 340 28.83 -50.42 30.59
N SER A 341 28.74 -51.75 30.72
CA SER A 341 28.11 -52.38 31.87
C SER A 341 28.73 -53.75 32.16
N ALA A 342 29.58 -53.83 33.19
CA ALA A 342 30.24 -55.06 33.62
C ALA A 342 29.28 -56.19 34.08
N THR A 343 27.99 -55.89 34.27
CA THR A 343 26.98 -56.83 34.78
C THR A 343 26.02 -57.37 33.73
N SER A 344 26.00 -56.82 32.51
CA SER A 344 25.10 -57.23 31.44
C SER A 344 25.88 -57.77 30.24
N PRO A 345 25.73 -59.04 29.84
CA PRO A 345 26.32 -59.55 28.60
C PRO A 345 25.72 -58.81 27.40
N PRO A 346 26.51 -58.33 26.40
CA PRO A 346 27.94 -58.59 26.18
C PRO A 346 28.84 -57.40 26.62
N LEU A 347 28.79 -57.03 27.91
CA LEU A 347 29.42 -55.84 28.53
C LEU A 347 28.80 -54.48 28.13
N LEU A 348 27.57 -54.49 27.59
CA LEU A 348 26.84 -53.28 27.19
C LEU A 348 25.39 -53.28 27.71
N ALA A 349 24.94 -52.11 28.15
CA ALA A 349 23.56 -51.80 28.50
C ALA A 349 23.03 -50.63 27.66
N ASN A 350 21.69 -50.46 27.63
CA ASN A 350 21.00 -49.37 26.93
C ASN A 350 21.40 -49.23 25.46
N THR A 351 21.59 -50.35 24.77
CA THR A 351 22.04 -50.34 23.36
C THR A 351 20.94 -49.85 22.43
N SER A 352 21.29 -49.03 21.44
CA SER A 352 20.43 -48.77 20.27
C SER A 352 21.25 -48.79 18.99
N VAL A 353 20.68 -49.35 17.92
CA VAL A 353 21.30 -49.39 16.59
C VAL A 353 20.42 -48.62 15.63
N VAL A 354 21.04 -47.69 14.89
CA VAL A 354 20.37 -46.90 13.85
C VAL A 354 21.02 -47.21 12.50
N SER A 355 20.21 -47.48 11.49
CA SER A 355 20.65 -47.73 10.11
C SER A 355 19.98 -46.76 9.15
N CYS A 356 20.78 -45.98 8.43
CA CYS A 356 20.32 -44.90 7.56
C CYS A 356 20.66 -45.19 6.10
N ALA A 357 19.62 -45.22 5.26
CA ALA A 357 19.78 -45.21 3.81
C ALA A 357 19.97 -43.76 3.34
N VAL A 358 21.07 -43.47 2.64
CA VAL A 358 21.35 -42.15 2.08
C VAL A 358 20.63 -41.98 0.74
N ALA A 359 20.11 -40.79 0.47
CA ALA A 359 19.65 -40.35 -0.84
C ALA A 359 20.19 -38.94 -1.15
N TYR A 360 20.55 -38.69 -2.42
CA TYR A 360 21.04 -37.41 -2.92
C TYR A 360 20.08 -36.87 -3.97
N ARG A 361 19.83 -35.57 -3.99
CA ARG A 361 18.87 -34.95 -4.91
C ARG A 361 19.39 -33.67 -5.53
N SER A 362 19.06 -33.49 -6.81
CA SER A 362 19.18 -32.23 -7.53
C SER A 362 17.78 -31.75 -7.92
N THR A 363 17.47 -30.50 -7.61
CA THR A 363 16.15 -29.91 -7.80
C THR A 363 16.28 -28.54 -8.45
N ASN A 364 15.64 -28.34 -9.60
CA ASN A 364 15.54 -27.03 -10.23
C ASN A 364 14.41 -26.24 -9.57
N GLY A 365 14.64 -24.95 -9.31
CA GLY A 365 13.62 -24.10 -8.73
C GLY A 365 13.99 -22.62 -8.71
N ASP A 366 13.02 -21.79 -8.38
CA ASP A 366 13.18 -20.35 -8.29
C ASP A 366 13.56 -19.99 -6.84
N LEU A 367 14.81 -19.53 -6.66
CA LEU A 367 15.38 -19.13 -5.37
C LEU A 367 15.21 -17.61 -5.17
N ARG A 368 14.66 -17.21 -4.03
CA ARG A 368 14.51 -15.82 -3.63
C ARG A 368 15.52 -15.46 -2.54
N VAL A 369 16.32 -14.43 -2.79
CA VAL A 369 17.35 -13.90 -1.87
C VAL A 369 17.14 -12.42 -1.59
N THR A 370 17.70 -11.93 -0.49
CA THR A 370 17.85 -10.48 -0.26
C THR A 370 18.82 -9.86 -1.26
N VAL A 371 18.58 -8.60 -1.62
CA VAL A 371 19.51 -7.86 -2.48
C VAL A 371 20.71 -7.41 -1.64
N PRO A 372 21.97 -7.77 -1.98
CA PRO A 372 23.13 -7.44 -1.16
C PRO A 372 23.34 -5.93 -1.11
N SER A 373 23.02 -5.32 0.04
CA SER A 373 23.11 -3.87 0.20
C SER A 373 24.56 -3.42 0.35
N SER A 374 25.02 -2.58 -0.57
CA SER A 374 26.32 -1.89 -0.50
C SER A 374 26.26 -0.77 0.56
N GLY A 375 26.00 -1.12 1.82
CA GLY A 375 25.47 -0.19 2.82
C GLY A 375 25.71 -0.50 4.31
N SER A 376 26.49 -1.53 4.66
CA SER A 376 26.84 -1.81 6.07
C SER A 376 28.34 -2.04 6.28
N SER A 377 29.14 -1.01 5.98
CA SER A 377 30.43 -0.84 6.66
C SER A 377 30.16 -0.61 8.15
N GLY A 378 30.02 -1.69 8.92
CA GLY A 378 29.68 -1.67 10.34
C GLY A 378 30.72 -0.88 11.12
N ARG A 379 30.39 0.38 11.43
CA ARG A 379 31.28 1.29 12.16
C ARG A 379 31.27 0.91 13.64
N THR A 380 32.10 -0.07 13.99
CA THR A 380 32.47 -0.34 15.38
C THR A 380 32.93 0.97 16.05
N PRO A 381 32.64 1.19 17.35
CA PRO A 381 33.14 2.35 18.07
C PRO A 381 34.66 2.46 18.02
N ASP A 382 35.33 1.31 18.00
CA ASP A 382 36.78 1.17 17.92
C ASP A 382 37.25 1.30 16.47
N GLY A 383 38.10 2.30 16.21
CA GLY A 383 38.55 2.74 14.89
C GLY A 383 39.59 1.84 14.21
N ALA A 384 39.41 0.52 14.26
CA ALA A 384 40.32 -0.45 13.65
C ALA A 384 39.92 -0.77 12.19
N THR A 385 40.58 -0.12 11.22
CA THR A 385 40.43 -0.45 9.80
C THR A 385 41.03 -1.82 9.47
N ARG A 386 40.24 -2.89 9.56
CA ARG A 386 40.58 -4.19 8.94
C ARG A 386 40.72 -3.98 7.42
N GLY A 387 41.88 -4.36 6.87
CA GLY A 387 42.14 -4.27 5.44
C GLY A 387 41.19 -5.17 4.64
N ALA A 388 40.49 -4.59 3.67
CA ALA A 388 39.52 -5.29 2.83
C ALA A 388 40.23 -6.16 1.77
N SER A 389 40.66 -7.37 2.16
CA SER A 389 41.24 -8.37 1.26
C SER A 389 40.17 -9.10 0.44
N GLY A 390 39.71 -8.47 -0.64
CA GLY A 390 39.06 -9.13 -1.79
C GLY A 390 37.59 -9.57 -1.62
N SER A 391 36.76 -9.24 -2.62
CA SER A 391 35.46 -9.89 -2.89
C SER A 391 34.44 -9.96 -1.74
N GLY A 392 34.26 -8.86 -0.99
CA GLY A 392 33.31 -8.76 0.11
C GLY A 392 31.94 -8.18 -0.26
N GLY A 393 31.19 -8.82 -1.16
CA GLY A 393 29.73 -8.63 -1.21
C GLY A 393 29.09 -9.22 0.06
N GLY A 394 28.08 -8.57 0.63
CA GLY A 394 27.40 -9.10 1.82
C GLY A 394 26.73 -10.44 1.52
N LYS A 395 26.77 -11.41 2.46
CA LYS A 395 26.10 -12.72 2.29
C LYS A 395 24.64 -12.49 1.85
N PRO A 396 24.20 -13.00 0.69
CA PRO A 396 22.79 -12.99 0.35
C PRO A 396 22.04 -13.89 1.34
N GLU A 397 20.99 -13.35 1.94
CA GLU A 397 20.13 -14.08 2.86
C GLU A 397 19.02 -14.76 2.05
N ILE A 398 18.81 -16.06 2.29
CA ILE A 398 17.84 -16.87 1.57
C ILE A 398 16.45 -16.61 2.17
N LEU A 399 15.54 -16.06 1.37
CA LEU A 399 14.17 -15.75 1.75
C LEU A 399 13.18 -16.89 1.44
N GLY A 400 13.63 -17.91 0.70
CA GLY A 400 12.88 -19.12 0.36
C GLY A 400 13.22 -19.66 -1.03
N PHE A 401 12.96 -20.94 -1.23
CA PHE A 401 13.15 -21.66 -2.48
C PHE A 401 11.83 -22.32 -2.92
N SER A 402 11.53 -22.28 -4.22
CA SER A 402 10.33 -22.90 -4.78
C SER A 402 10.72 -23.86 -5.91
N PRO A 403 10.65 -25.19 -5.69
CA PRO A 403 10.88 -26.18 -6.73
C PRO A 403 9.96 -25.98 -7.94
N THR A 404 10.54 -25.92 -9.14
CA THR A 404 9.80 -25.83 -10.40
C THR A 404 9.57 -27.19 -11.05
N GLU A 405 10.35 -28.19 -10.64
CA GLU A 405 10.39 -29.56 -11.17
C GLU A 405 10.50 -30.55 -10.00
N GLU A 406 10.15 -31.81 -10.21
CA GLU A 406 10.34 -32.86 -9.18
C GLU A 406 11.84 -33.11 -8.93
N SER A 407 12.20 -33.42 -7.69
CA SER A 407 13.60 -33.64 -7.32
C SER A 407 14.14 -34.93 -7.96
N ARG A 408 15.14 -34.80 -8.84
CA ARG A 408 15.87 -35.93 -9.45
C ARG A 408 16.84 -36.53 -8.44
N ASP A 409 16.95 -37.86 -8.41
CA ASP A 409 18.04 -38.54 -7.70
C ASP A 409 19.36 -38.20 -8.40
N SER A 410 20.30 -37.62 -7.64
CA SER A 410 21.61 -37.21 -8.15
C SER A 410 22.75 -38.12 -7.70
N ARG A 411 22.46 -39.31 -7.15
CA ARG A 411 23.50 -40.27 -6.73
C ARG A 411 24.38 -40.74 -7.91
N ASP A 412 23.76 -40.99 -9.05
CA ASP A 412 24.40 -41.61 -10.22
C ASP A 412 24.99 -40.58 -11.21
N ASP A 413 24.84 -39.28 -10.93
CA ASP A 413 25.37 -38.18 -11.78
C ASP A 413 26.91 -38.14 -11.79
N ALA A 414 27.57 -38.57 -10.71
CA ALA A 414 29.02 -38.80 -10.65
C ALA A 414 29.34 -40.20 -10.10
N LEU A 415 29.62 -41.14 -11.01
CA LEU A 415 29.82 -42.56 -10.70
C LEU A 415 30.78 -42.81 -9.50
N GLY A 416 30.20 -43.22 -8.37
CA GLY A 416 30.92 -43.62 -7.17
C GLY A 416 31.38 -42.49 -6.24
N PHE A 417 31.01 -41.23 -6.48
CA PHE A 417 31.38 -40.12 -5.57
C PHE A 417 30.93 -40.40 -4.13
N TRP A 418 29.72 -40.94 -3.97
CA TRP A 418 29.12 -41.25 -2.67
C TRP A 418 29.96 -42.26 -1.87
N ARG A 419 30.57 -43.26 -2.52
CA ARG A 419 31.43 -44.25 -1.83
C ARG A 419 32.73 -43.61 -1.30
N VAL A 420 33.20 -42.54 -1.93
CA VAL A 420 34.35 -41.74 -1.46
C VAL A 420 33.92 -40.74 -0.38
N PHE A 421 32.77 -40.09 -0.55
CA PHE A 421 32.22 -39.11 0.40
C PHE A 421 31.82 -39.80 1.72
N GLU A 422 30.86 -40.72 1.67
CA GLU A 422 30.35 -41.46 2.84
C GLU A 422 31.48 -42.26 3.49
N GLY A 423 32.32 -42.91 2.69
CA GLY A 423 33.46 -43.71 3.13
C GLY A 423 34.61 -42.92 3.77
N LYS A 424 34.62 -41.58 3.71
CA LYS A 424 35.56 -40.71 4.44
C LYS A 424 35.04 -40.28 5.82
N LEU A 425 33.73 -40.13 6.01
CA LEU A 425 33.13 -39.66 7.28
C LEU A 425 33.50 -40.55 8.48
N PHE A 426 33.77 -41.83 8.23
CA PHE A 426 34.13 -42.83 9.24
C PHE A 426 35.65 -43.05 9.39
N ARG A 427 36.50 -42.23 8.76
CA ARG A 427 37.97 -42.37 8.80
C ARG A 427 38.69 -41.30 9.61
N THR A 428 37.96 -40.33 10.13
CA THR A 428 38.50 -39.20 10.92
C THR A 428 38.23 -39.43 12.40
N GLU A 429 39.30 -39.68 13.16
CA GLU A 429 39.28 -39.90 14.61
C GLU A 429 40.15 -38.86 15.32
N ALA A 430 39.55 -37.96 16.09
CA ALA A 430 40.23 -37.05 17.01
C ALA A 430 40.20 -37.61 18.43
N PHE A 431 41.33 -38.14 18.89
CA PHE A 431 41.53 -38.49 20.29
C PHE A 431 41.47 -37.22 21.16
N THR A 432 40.46 -37.13 22.03
CA THR A 432 40.34 -36.09 23.07
C THR A 432 40.51 -36.75 24.44
N ALA A 433 41.47 -36.27 25.24
CA ALA A 433 41.81 -36.92 26.51
C ALA A 433 40.71 -36.79 27.59
N ASP A 434 39.86 -35.74 27.48
CA ASP A 434 38.82 -35.42 28.46
C ASP A 434 37.45 -36.07 28.13
N THR A 435 37.33 -36.81 27.02
CA THR A 435 36.07 -37.44 26.59
C THR A 435 35.97 -38.90 27.03
N THR A 436 34.95 -39.22 27.81
CA THR A 436 34.59 -40.56 28.32
C THR A 436 33.88 -41.46 27.30
N TRP A 437 33.96 -41.11 26.01
CA TRP A 437 33.20 -41.73 24.92
C TRP A 437 34.06 -41.98 23.68
N SER A 438 33.89 -43.18 23.09
CA SER A 438 34.66 -43.64 21.94
C SER A 438 33.83 -43.55 20.65
N THR A 439 34.32 -42.76 19.69
CA THR A 439 33.64 -42.41 18.43
C THR A 439 34.63 -41.79 17.41
N THR A 440 34.23 -41.71 16.14
CA THR A 440 34.83 -40.84 15.11
C THR A 440 34.37 -39.39 15.27
N ASP A 441 35.05 -38.44 14.61
CA ASP A 441 34.70 -37.00 14.58
C ASP A 441 33.25 -36.75 14.13
N PHE A 442 32.78 -37.53 13.16
CA PHE A 442 31.41 -37.46 12.67
C PHE A 442 30.42 -37.87 13.76
N GLY A 443 30.72 -38.94 14.50
CA GLY A 443 29.91 -39.32 15.65
C GLY A 443 30.02 -38.35 16.82
N THR A 444 31.16 -37.66 16.99
CA THR A 444 31.33 -36.56 17.95
C THR A 444 30.34 -35.43 17.68
N ALA A 445 30.23 -34.98 16.42
CA ALA A 445 29.24 -34.00 16.02
C ALA A 445 27.79 -34.47 16.25
N ILE A 446 27.50 -35.74 15.97
CA ILE A 446 26.16 -36.35 16.15
C ILE A 446 25.74 -36.38 17.63
N LEU A 447 26.58 -36.86 18.55
CA LEU A 447 26.15 -36.98 19.95
C LEU A 447 26.03 -35.61 20.64
N TYR A 448 26.89 -34.63 20.33
CA TYR A 448 26.68 -33.26 20.80
C TYR A 448 25.35 -32.68 20.31
N ARG A 449 24.95 -32.97 19.06
CA ARG A 449 23.63 -32.59 18.52
C ARG A 449 22.47 -33.34 19.21
N ALA A 450 22.65 -34.62 19.52
CA ALA A 450 21.64 -35.43 20.23
C ALA A 450 21.43 -34.97 21.67
N LEU A 451 22.51 -34.68 22.41
CA LEU A 451 22.48 -34.07 23.75
C LEU A 451 21.77 -32.71 23.72
N GLN A 452 22.05 -31.89 22.69
CA GLN A 452 21.38 -30.61 22.48
C GLN A 452 19.87 -30.78 22.24
N ARG A 453 19.44 -31.77 21.45
CA ARG A 453 18.02 -32.11 21.25
C ARG A 453 17.33 -32.61 22.53
N GLN A 454 18.04 -33.27 23.45
CA GLN A 454 17.50 -33.66 24.76
C GLN A 454 17.50 -32.53 25.81
N GLY A 455 17.93 -31.31 25.48
CA GLY A 455 17.94 -30.16 26.39
C GLY A 455 19.23 -29.98 27.20
N GLY A 456 20.27 -30.78 26.93
CA GLY A 456 21.62 -30.47 27.37
C GLY A 456 22.15 -29.23 26.65
N GLY A 457 22.81 -28.32 27.37
CA GLY A 457 23.55 -27.23 26.70
C GLY A 457 24.73 -27.79 25.89
N ALA A 458 25.26 -27.01 24.94
CA ALA A 458 26.44 -27.35 24.10
C ALA A 458 27.78 -27.53 24.88
N ARG A 459 27.70 -27.73 26.19
CA ARG A 459 28.79 -27.98 27.14
C ARG A 459 28.37 -28.95 28.26
N SER A 460 27.24 -29.64 28.11
CA SER A 460 26.70 -30.61 29.07
C SER A 460 27.36 -31.97 28.85
N THR A 461 28.33 -32.30 29.70
CA THR A 461 28.99 -33.62 29.76
C THR A 461 28.31 -34.52 30.78
N ASP A 462 26.97 -34.59 30.75
CA ASP A 462 26.20 -35.40 31.69
C ASP A 462 26.07 -36.84 31.17
N ASN A 463 27.09 -37.65 31.46
CA ASN A 463 27.22 -39.03 31.02
C ASN A 463 26.10 -39.97 31.56
N SER A 464 25.19 -39.47 32.42
CA SER A 464 24.00 -40.21 32.86
C SER A 464 22.84 -40.19 31.85
N THR A 465 22.91 -39.30 30.84
CA THR A 465 21.85 -39.13 29.84
C THR A 465 21.86 -40.24 28.79
N VAL A 466 20.82 -41.07 28.80
CA VAL A 466 20.63 -42.16 27.82
C VAL A 466 19.99 -41.59 26.56
N LEU A 467 20.75 -41.61 25.46
CA LEU A 467 20.27 -41.12 24.18
C LEU A 467 19.33 -42.16 23.52
N GLY A 468 18.10 -41.74 23.24
CA GLY A 468 17.11 -42.59 22.56
C GLY A 468 17.37 -42.68 21.06
N GLY A 469 17.18 -43.88 20.47
CA GLY A 469 17.47 -44.15 19.06
C GLY A 469 16.81 -43.18 18.06
N ASN A 470 15.60 -42.69 18.34
CA ASN A 470 14.93 -41.68 17.50
C ASN A 470 15.67 -40.33 17.50
N VAL A 471 16.16 -39.87 18.66
CA VAL A 471 16.93 -38.61 18.77
C VAL A 471 18.28 -38.74 18.06
N LEU A 472 18.88 -39.93 18.14
CA LEU A 472 20.06 -40.29 17.34
C LEU A 472 19.73 -40.21 15.85
N ALA A 473 18.68 -40.89 15.37
CA ALA A 473 18.28 -40.89 13.96
C ALA A 473 18.07 -39.48 13.38
N GLU A 474 17.39 -38.60 14.13
CA GLU A 474 17.23 -37.19 13.75
C GLU A 474 18.55 -36.42 13.73
N SER A 475 19.43 -36.64 14.71
CA SER A 475 20.72 -35.95 14.83
C SER A 475 21.74 -36.42 13.78
N ILE A 476 21.68 -37.71 13.42
CA ILE A 476 22.42 -38.30 12.29
C ILE A 476 21.98 -37.64 10.98
N ALA A 477 20.66 -37.48 10.77
CA ALA A 477 20.11 -36.83 9.59
C ALA A 477 20.50 -35.35 9.49
N ASP A 478 20.36 -34.56 10.57
CA ASP A 478 20.79 -33.15 10.64
C ASP A 478 22.26 -33.01 10.21
N VAL A 479 23.15 -33.74 10.88
CA VAL A 479 24.61 -33.56 10.75
C VAL A 479 25.11 -34.06 9.40
N PHE A 480 24.65 -35.23 8.91
CA PHE A 480 25.03 -35.70 7.58
C PHE A 480 24.58 -34.72 6.49
N THR A 481 23.33 -34.24 6.57
CA THR A 481 22.76 -33.34 5.57
C THR A 481 23.63 -32.10 5.45
N LEU A 482 23.89 -31.40 6.57
CA LEU A 482 24.72 -30.19 6.50
C LEU A 482 26.17 -30.47 6.10
N ILE A 483 26.76 -31.65 6.38
CA ILE A 483 28.10 -32.01 5.83
C ILE A 483 28.05 -32.13 4.30
N TYR A 484 27.02 -32.74 3.72
CA TYR A 484 26.86 -32.81 2.25
C TYR A 484 26.66 -31.41 1.64
N LEU A 485 25.77 -30.60 2.21
CA LEU A 485 25.53 -29.23 1.75
C LEU A 485 26.79 -28.37 1.82
N THR A 486 27.52 -28.44 2.93
CA THR A 486 28.81 -27.78 3.16
C THR A 486 29.86 -28.27 2.15
N GLY A 487 29.90 -29.58 1.89
CA GLY A 487 30.76 -30.21 0.87
C GLY A 487 30.47 -29.70 -0.53
N MET A 488 29.21 -29.73 -0.98
CA MET A 488 28.80 -29.18 -2.27
C MET A 488 29.13 -27.69 -2.38
N ALA A 489 28.90 -26.92 -1.32
CA ALA A 489 29.20 -25.48 -1.26
C ALA A 489 30.70 -25.12 -1.07
N THR A 490 31.64 -26.07 -1.12
CA THR A 490 33.09 -25.76 -1.17
C THR A 490 33.92 -26.66 -2.10
N ALA A 491 33.73 -27.98 -2.04
CA ALA A 491 34.42 -28.93 -2.92
C ALA A 491 33.63 -29.21 -4.20
N GLY A 492 32.29 -29.20 -4.13
CA GLY A 492 31.42 -29.47 -5.28
C GLY A 492 31.10 -28.27 -6.17
N LEU A 493 31.56 -27.06 -5.87
CA LEU A 493 31.40 -25.86 -6.72
C LEU A 493 32.64 -25.66 -7.59
N VAL A 494 32.53 -26.02 -8.86
CA VAL A 494 33.61 -25.93 -9.86
C VAL A 494 33.36 -24.71 -10.76
N PRO A 495 34.38 -23.93 -11.17
CA PRO A 495 34.21 -22.85 -12.14
C PRO A 495 33.72 -23.39 -13.48
N GLN A 496 32.82 -22.65 -14.14
CA GLN A 496 32.14 -23.13 -15.35
C GLN A 496 33.09 -23.34 -16.54
N ASP A 497 32.86 -24.42 -17.30
CA ASP A 497 33.76 -24.91 -18.35
C ASP A 497 34.22 -23.85 -19.35
N GLY A 498 35.51 -23.90 -19.68
CA GLY A 498 36.18 -22.93 -20.55
C GLY A 498 36.23 -21.49 -20.00
N GLY A 499 35.86 -21.27 -18.73
CA GLY A 499 35.78 -19.94 -18.12
C GLY A 499 34.63 -19.07 -18.66
N ARG A 500 33.71 -19.67 -19.42
CA ARG A 500 32.56 -18.98 -20.01
C ARG A 500 31.45 -18.89 -18.97
N ARG A 501 31.10 -17.65 -18.60
CA ARG A 501 29.94 -17.35 -17.75
C ARG A 501 28.65 -17.69 -18.47
N GLU A 502 27.65 -18.10 -17.71
CA GLU A 502 26.29 -18.35 -18.20
C GLU A 502 25.40 -17.16 -17.80
N ASP A 503 24.93 -16.45 -18.83
CA ASP A 503 24.11 -15.26 -18.69
C ASP A 503 22.64 -15.68 -18.58
N ALA A 504 21.94 -15.24 -17.54
CA ALA A 504 20.54 -15.55 -17.28
C ALA A 504 19.77 -14.31 -16.82
N THR A 505 18.44 -14.43 -16.65
CA THR A 505 17.57 -13.35 -16.19
C THR A 505 16.95 -13.68 -14.83
N ALA A 506 17.00 -12.72 -13.91
CA ALA A 506 16.36 -12.79 -12.60
C ALA A 506 15.30 -11.68 -12.46
N THR A 507 14.23 -11.95 -11.72
CA THR A 507 13.22 -10.93 -11.38
C THR A 507 13.64 -10.21 -10.10
N LEU A 508 14.06 -8.96 -10.24
CA LEU A 508 14.31 -8.04 -9.14
C LEU A 508 12.99 -7.42 -8.68
N GLU A 509 12.65 -7.59 -7.42
CA GLU A 509 11.47 -7.01 -6.78
C GLU A 509 11.85 -5.64 -6.16
N MET A 510 11.00 -4.64 -6.39
CA MET A 510 11.16 -3.29 -5.85
C MET A 510 9.90 -2.83 -5.13
N GLN A 511 10.07 -2.14 -4.01
CA GLN A 511 8.99 -1.45 -3.28
C GLN A 511 8.97 0.02 -3.67
N LEU A 512 8.00 0.42 -4.51
CA LEU A 512 7.85 1.80 -4.97
C LEU A 512 6.60 2.42 -4.34
N THR A 513 6.75 3.51 -3.60
CA THR A 513 5.62 4.33 -3.18
C THR A 513 5.04 5.06 -4.39
N ARG A 514 3.76 4.81 -4.68
CA ARG A 514 3.05 5.39 -5.82
C ARG A 514 1.76 6.04 -5.38
N LEU A 515 1.31 7.01 -6.16
CA LEU A 515 0.06 7.71 -5.93
C LEU A 515 -1.10 6.97 -6.60
N PHE A 516 -2.12 6.66 -5.80
CA PHE A 516 -3.35 5.99 -6.19
C PHE A 516 -4.54 6.93 -6.06
N VAL A 517 -5.52 6.79 -6.95
CA VAL A 517 -6.81 7.47 -6.84
C VAL A 517 -7.76 6.60 -6.02
N VAL A 518 -8.31 7.12 -4.92
CA VAL A 518 -9.22 6.36 -4.04
C VAL A 518 -10.59 6.21 -4.73
N PRO A 519 -11.03 4.99 -5.12
CA PRO A 519 -12.17 4.84 -6.04
C PRO A 519 -13.50 5.38 -5.50
N TRP A 520 -13.78 5.19 -4.21
CA TRP A 520 -15.03 5.68 -3.59
C TRP A 520 -15.04 7.20 -3.42
N VAL A 521 -13.88 7.83 -3.16
CA VAL A 521 -13.74 9.29 -3.13
C VAL A 521 -13.91 9.86 -4.53
N ALA A 522 -13.26 9.28 -5.54
CA ALA A 522 -13.42 9.71 -6.93
C ALA A 522 -14.88 9.59 -7.40
N GLY A 523 -15.55 8.47 -7.11
CA GLY A 523 -16.96 8.25 -7.46
C GLY A 523 -17.91 9.26 -6.80
N THR A 524 -17.74 9.51 -5.49
CA THR A 524 -18.56 10.50 -4.77
C THR A 524 -18.29 11.93 -5.24
N VAL A 525 -17.02 12.31 -5.45
CA VAL A 525 -16.63 13.62 -5.99
C VAL A 525 -17.22 13.86 -7.39
N VAL A 526 -17.14 12.87 -8.29
CA VAL A 526 -17.70 12.96 -9.64
C VAL A 526 -19.23 13.04 -9.62
N ALA A 527 -19.91 12.28 -8.76
CA ALA A 527 -21.37 12.32 -8.62
C ALA A 527 -21.86 13.69 -8.10
N LEU A 528 -21.18 14.25 -7.10
CA LEU A 528 -21.50 15.58 -6.55
C LEU A 528 -21.22 16.70 -7.56
N LEU A 529 -20.10 16.64 -8.31
CA LEU A 529 -19.83 17.56 -9.43
C LEU A 529 -20.92 17.46 -10.51
N GLY A 530 -21.35 16.26 -10.90
CA GLY A 530 -22.41 16.07 -11.89
C GLY A 530 -23.74 16.70 -11.46
N LEU A 531 -24.11 16.55 -10.18
CA LEU A 531 -25.30 17.20 -9.61
C LEU A 531 -25.18 18.73 -9.59
N ILE A 532 -24.02 19.27 -9.21
CA ILE A 532 -23.73 20.71 -9.24
C ILE A 532 -23.84 21.26 -10.67
N LEU A 533 -23.32 20.54 -11.68
CA LEU A 533 -23.40 20.94 -13.09
C LEU A 533 -24.84 20.92 -13.62
N ALA A 534 -25.67 19.97 -13.18
CA ALA A 534 -27.10 19.96 -13.48
C ALA A 534 -27.83 21.18 -12.87
N VAL A 535 -27.48 21.57 -11.63
CA VAL A 535 -28.00 22.80 -11.00
C VAL A 535 -27.52 24.05 -11.74
N ALA A 536 -26.25 24.12 -12.18
CA ALA A 536 -25.73 25.22 -12.99
C ALA A 536 -26.50 25.37 -14.32
N GLY A 537 -26.80 24.25 -14.99
CA GLY A 537 -27.67 24.22 -16.18
C GLY A 537 -29.10 24.69 -15.90
N SER A 538 -29.68 24.30 -14.76
CA SER A 538 -31.01 24.77 -14.32
C SER A 538 -31.03 26.28 -14.07
N VAL A 539 -30.05 26.81 -13.34
CA VAL A 539 -29.92 28.26 -13.06
C VAL A 539 -29.76 29.06 -14.35
N LEU A 540 -28.95 28.57 -15.32
CA LEU A 540 -28.80 29.20 -16.63
C LEU A 540 -30.12 29.20 -17.43
N GLN A 541 -30.82 28.06 -17.49
CA GLN A 541 -32.12 27.98 -18.15
C GLN A 541 -33.16 28.91 -17.48
N HIS A 542 -33.17 29.00 -16.16
CA HIS A 542 -34.10 29.88 -15.44
C HIS A 542 -33.79 31.35 -15.70
N ALA A 543 -32.52 31.75 -15.65
CA ALA A 543 -32.08 33.12 -15.92
C ALA A 543 -32.44 33.59 -17.35
N GLN A 544 -32.43 32.66 -18.33
CA GLN A 544 -32.84 32.91 -19.71
C GLN A 544 -34.37 32.90 -19.92
N LYS A 545 -35.09 31.95 -19.30
CA LYS A 545 -36.55 31.80 -19.47
C LYS A 545 -37.33 32.91 -18.76
N HIS A 546 -36.83 33.43 -17.64
CA HIS A 546 -37.53 34.43 -16.84
C HIS A 546 -36.97 35.84 -17.06
N LYS A 547 -37.87 36.73 -17.49
CA LYS A 547 -37.66 38.18 -17.55
C LYS A 547 -37.56 38.76 -16.13
N THR A 548 -37.05 39.99 -16.03
CA THR A 548 -36.94 40.76 -14.78
C THR A 548 -37.16 42.24 -15.07
N LEU A 549 -37.57 43.00 -14.06
CA LEU A 549 -37.74 44.46 -14.18
C LEU A 549 -36.42 45.27 -14.23
N LEU A 550 -35.28 44.63 -13.95
CA LEU A 550 -33.96 45.28 -13.92
C LEU A 550 -33.44 45.63 -15.32
N TYR A 551 -33.23 46.93 -15.55
CA TYR A 551 -32.51 47.49 -16.72
C TYR A 551 -31.12 48.04 -16.37
N GLU A 552 -30.84 48.21 -15.07
CA GLU A 552 -29.56 48.66 -14.52
C GLU A 552 -29.14 47.75 -13.35
N GLU A 553 -27.88 47.89 -12.89
CA GLU A 553 -27.35 47.20 -11.72
C GLU A 553 -27.87 47.85 -10.41
N PRO A 554 -28.52 47.09 -9.50
CA PRO A 554 -29.00 47.63 -8.23
C PRO A 554 -27.85 47.76 -7.20
N ALA A 555 -26.86 48.60 -7.53
CA ALA A 555 -25.70 48.88 -6.70
C ALA A 555 -25.66 50.36 -6.27
N GLY A 556 -25.61 50.59 -4.95
CA GLY A 556 -25.58 51.93 -4.37
C GLY A 556 -26.96 52.59 -4.26
N LEU A 557 -27.09 53.53 -3.34
CA LEU A 557 -28.37 54.14 -2.96
C LEU A 557 -29.08 54.85 -4.13
N LEU A 558 -28.32 55.40 -5.09
CA LEU A 558 -28.88 56.10 -6.25
C LEU A 558 -29.60 55.15 -7.24
N ALA A 559 -29.05 53.96 -7.50
CA ALA A 559 -29.71 52.96 -8.34
C ALA A 559 -31.00 52.42 -7.69
N TYR A 560 -31.00 52.23 -6.36
CA TYR A 560 -32.22 51.90 -5.63
C TYR A 560 -33.24 53.06 -5.65
N ALA A 561 -32.80 54.32 -5.61
CA ALA A 561 -33.69 55.47 -5.72
C ALA A 561 -34.34 55.58 -7.11
N GLY A 562 -33.57 55.40 -8.20
CA GLY A 562 -34.11 55.37 -9.56
C GLY A 562 -35.08 54.23 -9.81
N LEU A 563 -34.89 53.07 -9.17
CA LEU A 563 -35.85 51.97 -9.19
C LEU A 563 -37.16 52.28 -8.43
N LEU A 564 -37.15 53.28 -7.54
CA LEU A 564 -38.27 53.67 -6.67
C LEU A 564 -38.99 54.95 -7.11
N GLU A 565 -38.43 55.73 -8.05
CA GLU A 565 -38.92 57.06 -8.44
C GLU A 565 -40.40 57.06 -8.88
N ASP A 566 -40.76 56.20 -9.84
CA ASP A 566 -42.14 55.99 -10.32
C ASP A 566 -42.96 55.01 -9.44
N SER A 567 -42.59 54.79 -8.16
CA SER A 567 -43.15 53.69 -7.36
C SER A 567 -43.97 54.13 -6.13
N ASN A 568 -45.15 53.50 -5.98
CA ASN A 568 -46.01 53.62 -4.78
C ASN A 568 -45.34 53.13 -3.47
N LEU A 569 -44.15 52.53 -3.54
CA LEU A 569 -43.40 52.07 -2.37
C LEU A 569 -42.90 53.22 -1.50
N VAL A 570 -42.62 54.39 -2.10
CA VAL A 570 -42.20 55.59 -1.37
C VAL A 570 -43.31 56.03 -0.38
N ASP A 571 -44.57 56.05 -0.81
CA ASP A 571 -45.71 56.37 0.05
C ASP A 571 -46.02 55.27 1.08
N VAL A 572 -45.74 54.01 0.78
CA VAL A 572 -45.84 52.92 1.78
C VAL A 572 -44.79 53.11 2.88
N ALA A 573 -43.52 53.30 2.50
CA ALA A 573 -42.42 53.55 3.45
C ALA A 573 -42.66 54.82 4.29
N LYS A 574 -43.16 55.90 3.67
CA LYS A 574 -43.52 57.16 4.33
C LYS A 574 -44.64 56.98 5.36
N ARG A 575 -45.64 56.14 5.08
CA ARG A 575 -46.71 55.79 6.05
C ARG A 575 -46.18 54.96 7.21
N VAL A 576 -45.37 53.94 6.95
CA VAL A 576 -44.80 53.06 7.99
C VAL A 576 -43.82 53.81 8.90
N ARG A 577 -43.00 54.71 8.36
CA ARG A 577 -42.11 55.55 9.19
C ARG A 577 -42.87 56.56 10.06
N ASN A 578 -44.11 56.88 9.70
CA ASN A 578 -44.96 57.84 10.40
C ASN A 578 -46.03 57.16 11.28
N SER A 579 -46.05 55.83 11.41
CA SER A 579 -47.00 55.13 12.29
C SER A 579 -46.53 55.16 13.75
N GLU A 580 -47.46 55.33 14.69
CA GLU A 580 -47.18 55.27 16.12
C GLU A 580 -46.57 53.91 16.51
N GLY A 581 -45.45 53.93 17.24
CA GLY A 581 -44.72 52.72 17.62
C GLY A 581 -43.70 52.20 16.59
N PHE A 582 -43.32 53.00 15.58
CA PHE A 582 -42.22 52.65 14.66
C PHE A 582 -40.89 52.43 15.40
N ASP A 583 -40.34 51.22 15.29
CA ASP A 583 -39.16 50.72 16.01
C ASP A 583 -37.85 50.82 15.19
N GLY A 584 -37.85 51.57 14.10
CA GLY A 584 -36.76 51.65 13.13
C GLY A 584 -36.77 50.53 12.07
N GLN A 585 -37.51 49.44 12.27
CA GLN A 585 -37.45 48.25 11.42
C GLN A 585 -38.63 48.18 10.44
N VAL A 586 -38.62 49.00 9.39
CA VAL A 586 -39.69 49.11 8.36
C VAL A 586 -40.24 47.75 7.89
N VAL A 587 -39.36 46.79 7.59
CA VAL A 587 -39.75 45.43 7.16
C VAL A 587 -40.49 44.67 8.26
N ALA A 588 -40.03 44.78 9.51
CA ALA A 588 -40.66 44.12 10.64
C ALA A 588 -42.02 44.75 10.98
N THR A 589 -42.16 46.08 10.91
CA THR A 589 -43.45 46.77 11.10
C THR A 589 -44.48 46.28 10.08
N VAL A 590 -44.15 46.30 8.78
CA VAL A 590 -45.05 45.82 7.71
C VAL A 590 -45.46 44.35 7.91
N LEU A 591 -44.52 43.49 8.32
CA LEU A 591 -44.81 42.06 8.59
C LEU A 591 -45.60 41.82 9.90
N LYS A 592 -45.55 42.73 10.88
CA LYS A 592 -46.40 42.72 12.08
C LYS A 592 -47.83 43.11 11.71
N ASP A 593 -48.01 44.21 10.98
CA ASP A 593 -49.34 44.73 10.67
C ASP A 593 -50.06 43.90 9.60
N SER A 594 -49.34 43.32 8.63
CA SER A 594 -49.90 42.32 7.71
C SER A 594 -50.41 41.04 8.39
N LYS A 595 -50.10 40.80 9.68
CA LYS A 595 -50.65 39.70 10.48
C LYS A 595 -51.83 40.14 11.36
N LYS A 596 -51.99 41.44 11.62
CA LYS A 596 -53.13 41.99 12.38
C LYS A 596 -54.33 42.19 11.45
N GLY A 597 -55.02 41.08 11.14
CA GLY A 597 -56.37 41.18 10.57
C GLY A 597 -57.29 42.02 11.47
N PRO A 598 -58.24 42.78 10.90
CA PRO A 598 -58.95 43.82 11.63
C PRO A 598 -59.80 43.26 12.77
N LYS A 599 -59.69 43.88 13.95
CA LYS A 599 -60.63 43.73 15.07
C LYS A 599 -61.21 45.09 15.43
N GLY A 600 -62.50 45.28 15.18
CA GLY A 600 -63.31 46.36 15.74
C GLY A 600 -63.02 47.77 15.23
N ALA A 601 -63.62 48.14 14.10
CA ALA A 601 -63.91 49.52 13.74
C ALA A 601 -65.22 49.55 12.93
N GLU A 602 -66.10 50.52 13.22
CA GLU A 602 -67.43 50.65 12.59
C GLU A 602 -67.38 51.35 11.22
N PRO A 603 -68.46 51.25 10.39
CA PRO A 603 -68.32 51.35 8.94
C PRO A 603 -68.17 52.78 8.41
N GLY A 604 -67.07 53.02 7.68
CA GLY A 604 -66.81 54.29 6.99
C GLY A 604 -65.75 54.16 5.88
N GLY A 605 -66.12 53.59 4.73
CA GLY A 605 -65.30 53.59 3.50
C GLY A 605 -64.78 52.23 3.04
N ASP A 606 -65.35 51.70 1.95
CA ASP A 606 -64.98 50.42 1.33
C ASP A 606 -63.62 50.46 0.60
N VAL A 607 -62.50 50.34 1.31
CA VAL A 607 -61.15 50.39 0.69
C VAL A 607 -60.11 49.43 1.28
N VAL A 608 -60.49 48.23 1.73
CA VAL A 608 -59.57 47.31 2.46
C VAL A 608 -59.25 45.98 1.75
N ARG A 609 -60.02 45.52 0.74
CA ARG A 609 -59.79 44.19 0.12
C ARG A 609 -58.83 44.12 -1.08
N ASP A 610 -58.79 45.12 -1.96
CA ASP A 610 -58.06 44.99 -3.24
C ASP A 610 -56.60 45.50 -3.24
N ARG A 611 -56.20 46.30 -2.25
CA ARG A 611 -55.02 47.19 -2.35
C ARG A 611 -53.65 46.55 -2.06
N TRP A 612 -53.52 45.22 -2.21
CA TRP A 612 -52.21 44.53 -2.20
C TRP A 612 -51.85 43.87 -3.54
N LYS A 613 -52.66 44.04 -4.59
CA LYS A 613 -52.22 43.79 -5.98
C LYS A 613 -51.65 45.07 -6.58
N MET A 614 -50.40 45.04 -7.05
CA MET A 614 -49.79 46.15 -7.80
C MET A 614 -50.29 46.17 -9.26
N THR A 615 -51.54 46.59 -9.47
CA THR A 615 -52.10 46.71 -10.82
C THR A 615 -51.65 47.99 -11.53
N ARG A 616 -50.79 47.82 -12.55
CA ARG A 616 -50.49 48.74 -13.68
C ARG A 616 -49.93 50.13 -13.31
N GLY A 617 -48.71 50.44 -13.73
CA GLY A 617 -48.19 51.82 -13.62
C GLY A 617 -46.84 52.10 -14.28
N ILE A 618 -45.86 51.19 -14.15
CA ILE A 618 -44.46 51.47 -14.57
C ILE A 618 -44.31 51.51 -16.09
N LYS A 619 -44.43 52.70 -16.68
CA LYS A 619 -43.91 53.07 -18.00
C LYS A 619 -42.59 53.81 -17.80
N PRO A 620 -41.41 53.19 -18.00
CA PRO A 620 -40.15 53.89 -17.84
C PRO A 620 -40.05 55.02 -18.89
N ARG A 621 -39.99 56.26 -18.44
CA ARG A 621 -39.68 57.42 -19.29
C ARG A 621 -38.20 57.74 -19.13
N ILE A 622 -37.45 57.66 -20.23
CA ILE A 622 -35.99 57.73 -20.21
C ILE A 622 -35.55 59.17 -19.85
N ILE A 623 -34.87 59.32 -18.72
CA ILE A 623 -33.98 60.47 -18.47
C ILE A 623 -32.61 60.08 -19.02
N VAL A 624 -32.20 60.70 -20.13
CA VAL A 624 -30.83 60.54 -20.65
C VAL A 624 -29.93 61.47 -19.85
N ALA A 625 -29.16 60.90 -18.91
CA ALA A 625 -28.07 61.60 -18.27
C ALA A 625 -26.87 61.67 -19.24
N GLU A 626 -26.72 62.79 -19.94
CA GLU A 626 -25.64 63.03 -20.89
C GLU A 626 -24.33 63.35 -20.14
N THR A 627 -23.53 62.31 -19.86
CA THR A 627 -22.25 62.46 -19.12
C THR A 627 -21.10 62.87 -20.04
N THR A 628 -20.83 64.17 -20.07
CA THR A 628 -19.70 64.78 -20.78
C THR A 628 -18.36 64.39 -20.14
N THR A 629 -17.54 63.59 -20.84
CA THR A 629 -16.09 63.34 -20.58
C THR A 629 -15.71 62.76 -19.19
N ARG A 630 -14.83 61.76 -19.10
CA ARG A 630 -13.50 61.72 -19.72
C ARG A 630 -12.95 60.30 -19.82
#